data_AF-A0A3D2P8M3-F1
#
_entry.id   AF-A0A3D2P8M3-F1
#
_cell.length_a   1.000
_cell.length_b   1.000
_cell.length_c   1.000
_cell.angle_alpha   90.00
_cell.angle_beta   90.00
_cell.angle_gamma   90.00
#
_symmetry.space_group_name_H-M   'P 1'
#
loop_
_entity.id
_entity.type
_entity.pdbx_description
1 polymer ?
#
loop_
_entity_poly.entity_id
_entity_poly.type
_entity_poly.pdbx_seq_one_letter_code
_entity_poly.pdbx_strand_id
1 'polypeptide(L)' 'PVIYYISPQVWASRPGRVKKLARCIDKMIVILPFEEEIYQDAGVDTVFFGHPLLDIVPAINHQLST' A
#
# COMPACT_ATOMS: atom_id res chain seq x y z
N PRO A 1 -17.29 -3.65 -9.81
CA PRO A 1 -16.42 -3.29 -8.65
C PRO A 1 -14.95 -3.29 -9.09
N VAL A 2 -14.19 -2.25 -8.77
CA VAL A 2 -12.78 -2.03 -9.12
C VAL A 2 -11.95 -2.11 -7.84
N ILE A 3 -11.06 -3.10 -7.78
CA ILE A 3 -10.19 -3.34 -6.62
C ILE A 3 -8.75 -3.20 -7.06
N TYR A 4 -7.97 -2.39 -6.35
CA TYR A 4 -6.52 -2.32 -6.53
C TYR A 4 -5.82 -3.16 -5.46
N TYR A 5 -5.01 -4.12 -5.91
CA TYR A 5 -4.09 -4.87 -5.06
C TYR A 5 -2.68 -4.34 -5.26
N ILE A 6 -2.05 -3.91 -4.18
CA ILE A 6 -0.80 -3.14 -4.16
C ILE A 6 -1.02 -1.74 -4.74
N SER A 7 -0.94 -0.74 -3.88
CA SER A 7 -1.22 0.65 -4.26
C SER A 7 -0.20 1.17 -5.28
N PRO A 8 -0.62 1.98 -6.27
CA PRO A 8 0.32 2.77 -7.03
C PRO A 8 0.89 3.87 -6.13
N GLN A 9 2.20 4.02 -6.05
CA GLN A 9 2.90 5.03 -5.23
C GLN A 9 2.77 6.48 -5.78
N VAL A 10 1.58 6.82 -6.28
CA VAL A 10 1.23 8.17 -6.74
C VAL A 10 1.10 9.14 -5.57
N TRP A 11 0.88 8.65 -4.34
CA TRP A 11 0.94 9.47 -3.13
C TRP A 11 2.32 10.11 -2.95
N ALA A 12 3.39 9.39 -3.29
CA ALA A 12 4.77 9.85 -3.16
C ALA A 12 5.16 10.89 -4.24
N SER A 13 4.72 10.67 -5.48
CA SER A 13 5.17 11.46 -6.63
C SER A 13 4.18 12.53 -7.09
N ARG A 14 2.87 12.31 -6.90
CA ARG A 14 1.77 13.11 -7.46
C ARG A 14 0.54 13.06 -6.52
N PRO A 15 0.60 13.66 -5.31
CA PRO A 15 -0.41 13.48 -4.26
C PRO A 15 -1.84 13.83 -4.71
N GLY A 16 -2.03 14.80 -5.60
CA GLY A 16 -3.34 15.13 -6.17
C GLY A 16 -4.00 13.99 -6.98
N ARG A 17 -3.24 12.95 -7.37
CA ARG A 17 -3.76 11.77 -8.06
C ARG A 17 -4.45 10.79 -7.11
N VAL A 18 -4.19 10.85 -5.81
CA VAL A 18 -4.89 10.00 -4.81
C VAL A 18 -6.40 10.27 -4.86
N LYS A 19 -6.80 11.55 -4.89
CA LYS A 19 -8.22 11.96 -5.05
C LYS A 19 -8.84 11.55 -6.38
N LYS A 20 -8.04 11.46 -7.45
CA LYS A 20 -8.51 10.97 -8.75
C LYS A 20 -8.73 9.45 -8.70
N LEU A 21 -7.81 8.74 -8.05
CA LEU A 21 -7.93 7.31 -7.81
C LEU A 21 -9.22 7.04 -7.04
N ALA A 22 -9.45 7.73 -5.92
CA ALA A 22 -10.61 7.54 -5.06
C ALA A 22 -11.99 7.62 -5.75
N ARG A 23 -12.09 8.26 -6.92
CA ARG A 23 -13.33 8.35 -7.71
C ARG A 23 -13.58 7.13 -8.60
N CYS A 24 -12.56 6.29 -8.81
CA CYS A 24 -12.55 5.23 -9.81
C CYS A 24 -12.35 3.83 -9.19
N ILE A 25 -12.06 3.73 -7.89
CA ILE A 25 -11.83 2.48 -7.17
C ILE A 25 -12.86 2.31 -6.07
N ASP A 26 -13.34 1.08 -5.92
CA ASP A 26 -14.24 0.69 -4.84
C ASP A 26 -13.45 0.21 -3.62
N LYS A 27 -12.27 -0.42 -3.80
CA LYS A 27 -11.43 -0.91 -2.70
C LYS A 27 -9.93 -0.83 -3.01
N MET A 28 -9.12 -0.52 -2.00
CA MET A 28 -7.66 -0.54 -2.05
C MET A 28 -7.10 -1.57 -1.05
N ILE A 29 -6.19 -2.42 -1.50
CA ILE A 29 -5.45 -3.37 -0.65
C ILE A 29 -3.99 -2.96 -0.66
N VAL A 30 -3.49 -2.48 0.49
CA VAL A 30 -2.15 -1.92 0.63
C VAL A 30 -1.20 -2.89 1.33
N ILE A 31 0.09 -2.75 1.03
CA ILE A 31 1.15 -3.61 1.56
C ILE A 31 2.11 -2.87 2.49
N LEU A 32 1.99 -1.54 2.57
CA LEU A 32 2.70 -0.71 3.53
C LEU A 32 1.68 -0.14 4.54
N PRO A 33 1.95 -0.21 5.84
CA PRO A 33 0.96 0.12 6.87
C PRO A 33 0.52 1.59 6.82
N PHE A 34 1.41 2.51 6.46
CA PHE A 34 1.07 3.94 6.38
C PHE A 34 0.21 4.31 5.17
N GLU A 35 0.14 3.46 4.14
CA GLU A 35 -0.67 3.74 2.96
C GLU A 35 -2.17 3.68 3.26
N GLU A 36 -2.56 2.90 4.27
CA GLU A 36 -3.96 2.73 4.66
C GLU A 36 -4.60 4.07 5.02
N GLU A 37 -3.95 4.86 5.88
CA GLU A 37 -4.42 6.18 6.30
C GLU A 37 -4.53 7.15 5.11
N ILE A 38 -3.55 7.15 4.20
CA ILE A 38 -3.54 8.02 3.01
C ILE A 38 -4.79 7.83 2.14
N TYR A 39 -5.20 6.58 1.93
CA TYR A 39 -6.35 6.27 1.08
C TYR A 39 -7.69 6.35 1.84
N GLN A 40 -7.70 6.07 3.16
CA GLN A 40 -8.86 6.32 4.01
C GLN A 40 -9.20 7.82 4.07
N ASP A 41 -8.21 8.68 4.24
CA ASP A 41 -8.36 10.15 4.20
C ASP A 41 -8.88 10.65 2.84
N ALA A 42 -8.60 9.91 1.77
CA ALA A 42 -9.11 10.18 0.44
C ALA A 42 -10.53 9.62 0.19
N GLY A 43 -11.12 8.92 1.17
CA GLY A 43 -12.47 8.35 1.11
C GLY A 43 -12.55 6.97 0.43
N VAL A 44 -11.46 6.21 0.38
CA VAL A 44 -11.41 4.87 -0.24
C VAL A 44 -11.49 3.79 0.84
N ASP A 45 -12.36 2.79 0.66
CA ASP A 45 -12.34 1.57 1.48
C ASP A 45 -10.98 0.87 1.30
N THR A 46 -10.15 0.94 2.34
CA THR A 46 -8.75 0.51 2.29
C THR A 46 -8.45 -0.45 3.43
N VAL A 47 -7.71 -1.51 3.12
CA VAL A 47 -7.23 -2.49 4.09
C VAL A 47 -5.75 -2.80 3.89
N PHE A 48 -4.99 -2.80 4.98
CA PHE A 48 -3.63 -3.33 5.01
C PHE A 48 -3.64 -4.87 5.05
N PHE A 49 -3.03 -5.50 4.04
CA PHE A 49 -2.95 -6.97 3.93
C PHE A 49 -1.65 -7.56 4.49
N GLY A 50 -0.60 -6.74 4.61
CA GLY A 50 0.77 -7.22 4.85
C GLY A 50 1.62 -7.23 3.59
N HIS A 51 2.92 -7.46 3.74
CA HIS A 51 3.89 -7.33 2.66
C HIS A 51 4.23 -8.71 2.05
N PRO A 52 3.83 -9.02 0.79
CA PRO A 52 3.97 -10.36 0.21
C PRO A 52 5.41 -10.90 0.22
N LEU A 53 6.41 -10.02 0.14
CA LEU A 53 7.82 -10.44 0.20
C LEU A 53 8.22 -11.05 1.55
N LEU A 54 7.51 -10.77 2.65
CA LEU A 54 7.89 -11.32 3.96
C LEU A 54 7.71 -12.83 4.03
N ASP A 55 6.76 -13.39 3.27
CA ASP A 55 6.53 -14.83 3.20
C ASP A 55 7.50 -15.52 2.22
N ILE A 56 8.07 -14.77 1.28
CA ILE A 56 8.88 -15.30 0.16
C ILE A 56 10.38 -15.17 0.45
N VAL A 57 10.79 -14.09 1.10
CA VAL A 57 12.20 -13.75 1.31
C VAL A 57 12.63 -14.25 2.69
N PRO A 58 13.64 -15.13 2.78
CA PRO A 58 14.23 -15.53 4.05
C PRO A 58 14.72 -14.30 4.81
N ALA A 59 14.49 -14.27 6.13
CA ALA A 59 15.01 -13.20 6.97
C ALA A 59 16.53 -13.05 6.76
N ILE A 60 16.97 -11.84 6.42
CA ILE A 60 18.39 -11.53 6.34
C ILE A 60 18.92 -11.50 7.77
N ASN A 61 19.50 -12.61 8.20
CA ASN A 61 20.28 -12.66 9.43
C ASN A 61 21.56 -11.86 9.20
N HIS A 62 21.60 -10.61 9.67
CA HIS A 62 22.84 -9.90 9.84
C HIS A 62 23.66 -10.62 10.91
N GLN A 63 24.46 -11.60 10.49
CA GLN A 63 25.56 -12.08 11.32
C GLN A 63 26.52 -10.91 11.47
N LEU A 64 26.48 -10.26 12.64
CA LEU A 64 27.51 -9.34 13.07
C LEU A 64 28.79 -10.16 13.17
N SER A 65 29.64 -10.08 12.14
CA SER A 65 31.01 -10.57 12.17
C SER A 65 31.72 -9.86 13.32
N THR A 66 31.81 -10.55 14.45
CA THR A 66 32.64 -10.15 15.59
C THR A 66 34.03 -10.73 15.41
#